data_AF-A0A537Y158-F1
#
_entry.id   AF-A0A537Y158-F1
#
_cell.length_a   1.000
_cell.length_b   1.000
_cell.length_c   1.000
_cell.angle_alpha   90.00
_cell.angle_beta   90.00
_cell.angle_gamma   90.00
#
_symmetry.space_group_name_H-M   'P 1'
#
loop_
_entity.id
_entity.type
_entity.pdbx_description
1 polymer ?
#
loop_
_entity_poly.entity_id
_entity_poly.type
_entity_poly.pdbx_seq_one_letter_code
_entity_poly.pdbx_strand_id
1 'polypeptide(L)'
;MSVNGIPHQVITSVQTRKETEPIYFLPYERTPGLKLDNVLIVGAGTGTDVAIALSQGARHVDAVEIDPEIYRLGQQLNPERPYRDPRVSVHIDDGRAFVQRTDQRYNLVIFALPDSLTLVSGQSSLRLESYLFTREAMSRVRGLLQPDGVFGMYNFYRASWLVDRLATTLQVVYGRPPCVESVGNFGHEALFLAGQSPTAVVCPSTWKATTRFTQPATDNEPFLYLKQRGIPALYLKTLLAILAVALLAVWLYAGRLRRGRQYADLFFMGAAFLLLETKSVVQFALLFGTTWLVNALVFAGVLLAVLGAVEVSRRVTFRRPGWLYLWLLIALGISWAVPPDTLLRFGPPLRFAVAVTLAGTPIFLANLAFAQRFKDVATSATAFGLNLLGAILGGALEYSALVVGYRALALFAAALYGLAFLFGRRHLRRGVPARG
;
A
#
# COMPACT_ATOMS: atom_id res chain seq x y z
N MET A 1 22.43 13.89 -1.79
CA MET A 1 22.34 12.59 -2.50
C MET A 1 21.64 12.79 -3.82
N SER A 2 22.22 12.30 -4.91
CA SER A 2 21.58 12.26 -6.22
C SER A 2 21.36 10.81 -6.66
N VAL A 3 20.25 10.56 -7.35
CA VAL A 3 19.98 9.26 -8.00
C VAL A 3 19.70 9.56 -9.46
N ASN A 4 20.42 8.89 -10.36
CA ASN A 4 20.36 9.14 -11.81
C ASN A 4 20.55 10.62 -12.18
N GLY A 5 21.41 11.34 -11.46
CA GLY A 5 21.70 12.76 -11.68
C GLY A 5 20.64 13.73 -11.14
N ILE A 6 19.56 13.25 -10.53
CA ILE A 6 18.52 14.09 -9.91
C ILE A 6 18.84 14.24 -8.41
N PRO A 7 19.02 15.46 -7.88
CA PRO A 7 19.20 15.66 -6.44
C PRO A 7 17.88 15.36 -5.72
N HIS A 8 17.92 14.46 -4.73
CA HIS A 8 16.74 14.04 -3.96
C HIS A 8 16.80 14.46 -2.49
N GLN A 9 18.02 14.66 -1.96
CA GLN A 9 18.25 15.10 -0.59
C GLN A 9 19.44 16.06 -0.59
N VAL A 10 19.25 17.27 -0.06
CA VAL A 10 20.30 18.28 0.07
C VAL A 10 20.36 18.69 1.54
N ILE A 11 21.53 18.55 2.14
CA ILE A 11 21.80 19.04 3.50
C ILE A 11 22.32 20.47 3.35
N THR A 12 21.61 21.42 3.94
CA THR A 12 21.96 22.84 3.90
C THR A 12 21.47 23.52 5.17
N SER A 13 21.98 24.71 5.46
CA SER A 13 21.56 25.47 6.64
C SER A 13 20.13 26.00 6.50
N VAL A 14 19.47 26.25 7.63
CA VAL A 14 18.15 26.89 7.67
C VAL A 14 18.18 28.24 6.95
N GLN A 15 19.26 29.02 7.15
CA GLN A 15 19.42 30.32 6.49
C GLN A 15 19.51 30.17 4.96
N THR A 16 20.38 29.28 4.48
CA THR A 16 20.52 29.01 3.05
C THR A 16 19.21 28.50 2.47
N ARG A 17 18.50 27.58 3.16
CA ARG A 17 17.20 27.07 2.70
C ARG A 17 16.18 28.20 2.56
N LYS A 18 16.16 29.15 3.49
CA LYS A 18 15.24 30.31 3.44
C LYS A 18 15.49 31.17 2.20
N GLU A 19 16.76 31.33 1.81
CA GLU A 19 17.16 32.11 0.64
C GLU A 19 16.90 31.36 -0.68
N THR A 20 17.12 30.05 -0.72
CA THR A 20 17.05 29.26 -1.97
C THR A 20 15.70 28.61 -2.23
N GLU A 21 14.99 28.18 -1.18
CA GLU A 21 13.74 27.41 -1.26
C GLU A 21 12.74 27.88 -0.18
N PRO A 22 12.14 29.07 -0.34
CA PRO A 22 11.27 29.68 0.67
C PRO A 22 9.99 28.87 0.95
N ILE A 23 9.60 27.94 0.08
CA ILE A 23 8.43 27.08 0.25
C ILE A 23 8.41 26.32 1.58
N TYR A 24 9.57 25.94 2.12
CA TYR A 24 9.69 25.24 3.40
C TYR A 24 9.23 26.10 4.60
N PHE A 25 9.20 27.43 4.43
CA PHE A 25 8.80 28.39 5.46
C PHE A 25 7.33 28.82 5.32
N LEU A 26 6.73 28.65 4.14
CA LEU A 26 5.36 29.07 3.86
C LEU A 26 4.30 28.46 4.80
N PRO A 27 4.37 27.18 5.24
CA PRO A 27 3.41 26.67 6.22
C PRO A 27 3.33 27.52 7.49
N TYR A 28 4.46 28.08 7.94
CA TYR A 28 4.55 28.92 9.13
C TYR A 28 4.12 30.37 8.84
N GLU A 29 4.54 30.92 7.70
CA GLU A 29 4.18 32.28 7.29
C GLU A 29 2.67 32.44 7.02
N ARG A 30 2.01 31.39 6.54
CA ARG A 30 0.56 31.35 6.30
C ARG A 30 -0.25 31.01 7.55
N THR A 31 0.41 30.75 8.68
CA THR A 31 -0.23 30.43 9.96
C THR A 31 0.35 31.26 11.13
N PRO A 32 0.46 32.60 11.01
CA PRO A 32 1.23 33.43 11.95
C PRO A 32 0.72 33.43 13.40
N GLY A 33 -0.54 33.04 13.63
CA GLY A 33 -1.13 32.92 14.97
C GLY A 33 -1.11 31.50 15.55
N LEU A 34 -0.58 30.51 14.83
CA LEU A 34 -0.59 29.11 15.24
C LEU A 34 0.47 28.86 16.33
N LYS A 35 0.04 28.32 17.47
CA LYS A 35 0.97 27.90 18.52
C LYS A 35 1.65 26.62 18.11
N LEU A 36 2.98 26.63 18.00
CA LEU A 36 3.78 25.45 17.63
C LEU A 36 4.13 24.60 18.86
N ASP A 37 3.14 24.27 19.70
CA ASP A 37 3.38 23.47 20.90
C ASP A 37 3.77 22.03 20.53
N ASN A 38 3.02 21.40 19.59
CA ASN A 38 3.32 20.07 19.05
C ASN A 38 3.29 20.09 17.53
N VAL A 39 4.43 19.77 16.91
CA VAL A 39 4.59 19.68 15.45
C VAL A 39 4.90 18.23 15.05
N LEU A 40 4.24 17.74 14.01
CA LEU A 40 4.56 16.46 13.37
C LEU A 40 5.16 16.72 12.00
N ILE A 41 6.33 16.14 11.73
CA ILE A 41 6.96 16.17 10.41
C ILE A 41 7.11 14.74 9.91
N VAL A 42 6.42 14.42 8.81
CA VAL A 42 6.54 13.13 8.12
C VAL A 42 7.40 13.31 6.87
N GLY A 43 8.42 12.45 6.72
CA GLY A 43 9.49 12.66 5.75
C GLY A 43 10.57 13.59 6.31
N ALA A 44 10.91 13.46 7.60
CA ALA A 44 11.85 14.35 8.28
C ALA A 44 13.26 14.34 7.67
N GLY A 45 13.62 13.26 6.95
CA GLY A 45 14.82 13.17 6.14
C GLY A 45 16.08 13.47 6.93
N THR A 46 16.91 14.35 6.39
CA THR A 46 18.16 14.78 7.04
C THR A 46 17.96 15.82 8.14
N GLY A 47 16.71 16.20 8.46
CA GLY A 47 16.36 17.05 9.59
C GLY A 47 16.15 18.53 9.26
N THR A 48 16.27 18.96 7.99
CA THR A 48 16.11 20.38 7.62
C THR A 48 14.75 20.94 8.05
N ASP A 49 13.65 20.24 7.77
CA ASP A 49 12.31 20.61 8.23
C ASP A 49 12.19 20.71 9.75
N VAL A 50 12.86 19.81 10.47
CA VAL A 50 12.91 19.81 11.93
C VAL A 50 13.64 21.06 12.42
N ALA A 51 14.80 21.37 11.82
CA ALA A 51 15.55 22.59 12.14
C ALA A 51 14.73 23.86 11.85
N ILE A 52 13.98 23.88 10.75
CA ILE A 52 13.07 24.98 10.42
C ILE A 52 11.98 25.09 11.49
N ALA A 53 11.28 24.01 11.83
CA ALA A 53 10.25 24.04 12.88
C ALA A 53 10.78 24.58 14.22
N LEU A 54 11.97 24.12 14.63
CA LEU A 54 12.64 24.60 15.85
C LEU A 54 12.99 26.10 15.74
N SER A 55 13.44 26.57 14.57
CA SER A 55 13.73 27.99 14.31
C SER A 55 12.48 28.87 14.33
N GLN A 56 11.31 28.31 13.98
CA GLN A 56 10.01 28.98 14.03
C GLN A 56 9.38 28.95 15.44
N GLY A 57 10.06 28.35 16.43
CA GLY A 57 9.61 28.34 17.81
C GLY A 57 8.84 27.09 18.24
N ALA A 58 8.95 25.98 17.50
CA ALA A 58 8.35 24.71 17.92
C ALA A 58 8.86 24.28 19.30
N ARG A 59 7.93 23.87 20.18
CA ARG A 59 8.24 23.39 21.53
C ARG A 59 8.46 21.89 21.60
N HIS A 60 7.81 21.14 20.71
CA HIS A 60 8.00 19.72 20.50
C HIS A 60 7.87 19.38 19.01
N VAL A 61 8.73 18.50 18.51
CA VAL A 61 8.68 17.98 17.15
C VAL A 61 8.76 16.45 17.16
N ASP A 62 7.72 15.79 16.68
CA ASP A 62 7.80 14.39 16.27
C ASP A 62 8.32 14.33 14.82
N ALA A 63 9.51 13.78 14.65
CA ALA A 63 10.17 13.62 13.35
C ALA A 63 10.05 12.16 12.90
N VAL A 64 9.26 11.90 11.86
CA VAL A 64 9.03 10.56 11.31
C VAL A 64 9.83 10.39 10.02
N GLU A 65 10.72 9.41 9.99
CA GLU A 65 11.55 9.06 8.85
C GLU A 65 11.54 7.54 8.65
N ILE A 66 11.38 7.08 7.40
CA ILE A 66 11.30 5.66 7.10
C ILE A 66 12.70 5.03 6.93
N ASP A 67 13.68 5.82 6.48
CA ASP A 67 15.04 5.37 6.20
C ASP A 67 16.02 5.70 7.36
N PRO A 68 16.48 4.68 8.12
CA PRO A 68 17.43 4.88 9.21
C PRO A 68 18.79 5.45 8.74
N GLU A 69 19.17 5.23 7.49
CA GLU A 69 20.44 5.75 6.93
C GLU A 69 20.35 7.24 6.62
N ILE A 70 19.22 7.70 6.08
CA ILE A 70 18.98 9.15 5.89
C ILE A 70 18.98 9.87 7.24
N TYR A 71 18.34 9.28 8.25
CA TYR A 71 18.38 9.78 9.63
C TYR A 71 19.82 9.86 10.17
N ARG A 72 20.61 8.78 10.01
CA ARG A 72 22.02 8.72 10.43
C ARG A 72 22.86 9.82 9.79
N LEU A 73 22.67 10.06 8.49
CA LEU A 73 23.33 11.16 7.78
C LEU A 73 22.91 12.52 8.33
N GLY A 74 21.62 12.72 8.61
CA GLY A 74 21.11 13.93 9.26
C GLY A 74 21.77 14.20 10.62
N GLN A 75 21.92 13.19 11.48
CA GLN A 75 22.59 13.35 12.77
C GLN A 75 24.07 13.78 12.64
N GLN A 76 24.74 13.33 11.59
CA GLN A 76 26.18 13.54 11.39
C GLN A 76 26.50 14.83 10.65
N LEU A 77 25.68 15.18 9.66
CA LEU A 77 26.01 16.17 8.65
C LEU A 77 25.11 17.42 8.67
N ASN A 78 23.93 17.36 9.31
CA ASN A 78 23.04 18.52 9.36
C ASN A 78 23.68 19.65 10.22
N PRO A 79 23.87 20.87 9.67
CA PRO A 79 24.60 21.93 10.35
C PRO A 79 23.97 22.35 11.68
N GLU A 80 22.64 22.33 11.75
CA GLU A 80 21.84 22.73 12.91
C GLU A 80 21.70 21.61 13.94
N ARG A 81 22.10 20.39 13.59
CA ARG A 81 22.02 19.18 14.43
C ARG A 81 20.65 19.01 15.13
N PRO A 82 19.52 19.16 14.41
CA PRO A 82 18.18 19.22 15.01
C PRO A 82 17.82 17.94 15.77
N TYR A 83 18.32 16.78 15.31
CA TYR A 83 18.08 15.49 15.99
C TYR A 83 18.78 15.34 17.34
N ARG A 84 19.60 16.30 17.78
CA ARG A 84 20.18 16.35 19.13
C ARG A 84 19.42 17.29 20.07
N ASP A 85 18.47 18.06 19.56
CA ASP A 85 17.67 18.98 20.37
C ASP A 85 16.69 18.17 21.24
N PRO A 86 16.62 18.43 22.56
CA PRO A 86 15.73 17.68 23.46
C PRO A 86 14.24 17.84 23.15
N ARG A 87 13.86 18.84 22.33
CA ARG A 87 12.49 19.05 21.85
C ARG A 87 12.11 18.11 20.71
N VAL A 88 13.02 17.27 20.21
CA VAL A 88 12.79 16.41 19.05
C VAL A 88 12.69 14.95 19.48
N SER A 89 11.58 14.31 19.13
CA SER A 89 11.39 12.86 19.23
C SER A 89 11.43 12.25 17.84
N VAL A 90 12.39 11.36 17.61
CA VAL A 90 12.58 10.72 16.30
C VAL A 90 11.91 9.35 16.28
N HIS A 91 11.16 9.09 15.22
CA HIS A 91 10.46 7.83 14.98
C HIS A 91 10.90 7.26 13.65
N ILE A 92 11.67 6.15 13.68
CA ILE A 92 12.03 5.42 12.47
C ILE A 92 10.88 4.48 12.11
N ASP A 93 9.94 4.96 11.30
CA ASP A 93 8.71 4.25 10.97
C ASP A 93 8.12 4.74 9.64
N ASP A 94 7.20 3.95 9.08
CA ASP A 94 6.37 4.35 7.96
C ASP A 94 5.41 5.48 8.39
N GLY A 95 5.38 6.57 7.61
CA GLY A 95 4.57 7.75 7.95
C GLY A 95 3.08 7.45 8.06
N ARG A 96 2.55 6.56 7.21
CA ARG A 96 1.14 6.14 7.22
C ARG A 96 0.86 5.28 8.45
N ALA A 97 1.77 4.39 8.83
CA ALA A 97 1.66 3.58 10.04
C ALA A 97 1.73 4.44 11.32
N PHE A 98 2.65 5.41 11.38
CA PHE A 98 2.79 6.32 12.51
C PHE A 98 1.50 7.12 12.76
N VAL A 99 0.98 7.81 11.73
CA VAL A 99 -0.26 8.61 11.87
C VAL A 99 -1.47 7.75 12.24
N GLN A 100 -1.46 6.46 11.87
CA GLN A 100 -2.54 5.55 12.27
C GLN A 100 -2.44 5.12 13.73
N ARG A 101 -1.23 5.03 14.30
CA ARG A 101 -0.98 4.51 15.65
C ARG A 101 -0.97 5.60 16.73
N THR A 102 -0.49 6.79 16.41
CA THR A 102 -0.34 7.87 17.42
C THR A 102 -1.69 8.42 17.89
N ASP A 103 -1.84 8.63 19.19
CA ASP A 103 -3.00 9.34 19.75
C ASP A 103 -2.70 10.81 20.08
N GLN A 104 -1.46 11.25 19.86
CA GLN A 104 -1.03 12.64 20.05
C GLN A 104 -1.84 13.60 19.18
N ARG A 105 -1.96 14.85 19.63
CA ARG A 105 -2.64 15.92 18.89
C ARG A 105 -1.64 17.01 18.55
N TYR A 106 -1.64 17.43 17.29
CA TYR A 106 -0.65 18.34 16.72
C TYR A 106 -1.29 19.67 16.33
N ASN A 107 -0.57 20.76 16.58
CA ASN A 107 -0.94 22.08 16.07
C ASN A 107 -0.60 22.19 14.58
N LEU A 108 0.53 21.60 14.19
CA LEU A 108 0.99 21.60 12.80
C LEU A 108 1.43 20.19 12.40
N VAL A 109 0.89 19.68 11.30
CA VAL A 109 1.35 18.45 10.66
C VAL A 109 1.89 18.81 9.29
N ILE A 110 3.15 18.51 9.03
CA ILE A 110 3.81 18.73 7.73
C ILE A 110 4.18 17.39 7.12
N PHE A 111 3.73 17.16 5.89
CA PHE A 111 4.28 16.12 5.03
C PHE A 111 5.34 16.77 4.13
N ALA A 112 6.60 16.61 4.51
CA ALA A 112 7.77 17.26 3.92
C ALA A 112 8.37 16.39 2.81
N LEU A 113 7.85 16.52 1.58
CA LEU A 113 8.24 15.70 0.44
C LEU A 113 8.43 14.19 0.76
N PRO A 114 7.51 13.53 1.50
CA PRO A 114 7.73 12.14 1.92
C PRO A 114 7.67 11.15 0.75
N ASP A 115 7.22 11.61 -0.42
CA ASP A 115 7.20 10.82 -1.65
C ASP A 115 8.54 10.97 -2.40
N SER A 116 9.45 10.05 -2.09
CA SER A 116 10.75 9.96 -2.75
C SER A 116 10.71 8.96 -3.92
N LEU A 117 11.14 9.41 -5.11
CA LEU A 117 11.39 8.55 -6.29
C LEU A 117 12.50 7.50 -6.07
N THR A 118 13.16 7.48 -4.91
CA THR A 118 14.35 6.66 -4.63
C THR A 118 14.03 5.25 -4.13
N LEU A 119 12.80 4.96 -3.69
CA LEU A 119 12.35 3.59 -3.34
C LEU A 119 11.77 2.82 -4.54
N VAL A 120 12.19 3.16 -5.76
CA VAL A 120 11.80 2.46 -7.00
C VAL A 120 12.53 1.11 -7.16
N SER A 121 13.55 0.83 -6.35
CA SER A 121 14.41 -0.36 -6.52
C SER A 121 13.96 -1.64 -5.80
N GLY A 122 12.81 -1.67 -5.13
CA GLY A 122 12.42 -2.83 -4.31
C GLY A 122 10.97 -3.25 -4.39
N GLN A 123 10.59 -3.94 -5.49
CA GLN A 123 9.44 -4.87 -5.58
C GLN A 123 8.05 -4.28 -5.87
N SER A 124 7.76 -4.24 -7.19
CA SER A 124 6.45 -4.22 -7.85
C SER A 124 5.81 -2.86 -8.11
N SER A 125 5.72 -2.53 -9.39
CA SER A 125 5.12 -1.33 -9.99
C SER A 125 3.62 -1.10 -9.72
N LEU A 126 2.93 -2.04 -9.06
CA LEU A 126 1.56 -1.87 -8.52
C LEU A 126 1.54 -1.40 -7.07
N ARG A 127 2.66 -1.52 -6.36
CA ARG A 127 2.85 -1.19 -4.93
C ARG A 127 3.47 0.19 -4.72
N LEU A 128 3.58 0.97 -5.79
CA LEU A 128 4.04 2.37 -5.84
C LEU A 128 2.98 3.37 -5.33
N GLU A 129 1.90 2.91 -4.72
CA GLU A 129 0.85 3.79 -4.24
C GLU A 129 1.23 4.37 -2.89
N SER A 130 1.42 5.70 -2.85
CA SER A 130 1.61 6.42 -1.60
C SER A 130 0.26 6.52 -0.88
N TYR A 131 -0.05 5.48 -0.09
CA TYR A 131 -1.24 5.43 0.78
C TYR A 131 -1.25 6.51 1.86
N LEU A 132 -0.17 7.28 1.97
CA LEU A 132 -0.05 8.42 2.87
C LEU A 132 -0.97 9.59 2.45
N PHE A 133 -1.34 9.70 1.17
CA PHE A 133 -2.16 10.81 0.65
C PHE A 133 -3.59 10.42 0.29
N THR A 134 -4.06 9.24 0.70
CA THR A 134 -5.44 8.82 0.45
C THR A 134 -6.41 9.58 1.33
N ARG A 135 -7.69 9.58 0.95
CA ARG A 135 -8.78 10.14 1.76
C ARG A 135 -8.78 9.55 3.17
N GLU A 136 -8.54 8.25 3.31
CA GLU A 136 -8.47 7.55 4.59
C GLU A 136 -7.29 8.06 5.44
N ALA A 137 -6.15 8.37 4.83
CA ALA A 137 -5.01 9.00 5.50
C ALA A 137 -5.23 10.43 5.90
N MET A 138 -5.71 11.25 4.97
CA MET A 138 -5.99 12.64 5.24
C MET A 138 -7.08 12.79 6.30
N SER A 139 -8.08 11.90 6.32
CA SER A 139 -9.10 11.84 7.39
C SER A 139 -8.48 11.53 8.76
N ARG A 140 -7.55 10.57 8.83
CA ARG A 140 -6.82 10.28 10.07
C ARG A 140 -5.98 11.47 10.54
N VAL A 141 -5.24 12.10 9.62
CA VAL A 141 -4.42 13.29 9.90
C VAL A 141 -5.28 14.43 10.42
N ARG A 142 -6.42 14.72 9.78
CA ARG A 142 -7.38 15.71 10.27
C ARG A 142 -7.81 15.41 11.71
N GLY A 143 -8.05 14.15 12.05
CA GLY A 143 -8.40 13.71 13.41
C GLY A 143 -7.27 13.84 14.44
N LEU A 144 -6.01 14.02 14.00
CA LEU A 144 -4.85 14.30 14.85
C LEU A 144 -4.62 15.80 15.07
N LEU A 145 -5.31 16.68 14.35
CA LEU A 145 -5.13 18.11 14.52
C LEU A 145 -5.82 18.62 15.79
N GLN A 146 -5.20 19.60 16.46
CA GLN A 146 -5.86 20.44 17.44
C GLN A 146 -7.01 21.25 16.79
N PRO A 147 -7.94 21.87 17.56
CA PRO A 147 -9.07 22.62 16.99
C PRO A 147 -8.68 23.76 16.05
N ASP A 148 -7.54 24.40 16.29
CA ASP A 148 -6.92 25.43 15.45
C ASP A 148 -5.82 24.88 14.53
N GLY A 149 -5.59 23.56 14.56
CA GLY A 149 -4.47 22.92 13.90
C GLY A 149 -4.55 22.95 12.37
N VAL A 150 -3.37 22.89 11.77
CA VAL A 150 -3.16 22.98 10.33
C VAL A 150 -2.38 21.77 9.82
N PHE A 151 -2.82 21.24 8.70
CA PHE A 151 -2.07 20.31 7.87
C PHE A 151 -1.42 21.07 6.71
N GLY A 152 -0.16 20.75 6.44
CA GLY A 152 0.57 21.21 5.28
C GLY A 152 1.29 20.07 4.56
N MET A 153 1.38 20.17 3.25
CA MET A 153 2.24 19.29 2.45
C MET A 153 2.76 20.03 1.25
N TYR A 154 3.96 19.68 0.81
CA TYR A 154 4.54 20.24 -0.40
C TYR A 154 5.43 19.22 -1.09
N ASN A 155 5.46 19.29 -2.43
CA ASN A 155 6.28 18.43 -3.28
C ASN A 155 6.36 18.98 -4.72
N PHE A 156 7.25 18.38 -5.51
CA PHE A 156 7.36 18.52 -6.97
C PHE A 156 6.38 17.58 -7.67
N TYR A 157 5.10 17.96 -7.74
CA TYR A 157 4.06 17.08 -8.29
C TYR A 157 4.09 16.95 -9.82
N ARG A 158 4.76 17.87 -10.54
CA ARG A 158 5.06 17.83 -11.99
C ARG A 158 3.86 17.73 -12.95
N ALA A 159 2.65 17.49 -12.46
CA ALA A 159 1.45 17.33 -13.26
C ALA A 159 0.23 17.96 -12.57
N SER A 160 -0.48 18.84 -13.29
CA SER A 160 -1.65 19.56 -12.77
C SER A 160 -2.79 18.63 -12.31
N TRP A 161 -3.00 17.50 -13.00
CA TRP A 161 -4.04 16.53 -12.61
C TRP A 161 -3.75 15.86 -11.26
N LEU A 162 -2.47 15.72 -10.88
CA LEU A 162 -2.08 15.16 -9.59
C LEU A 162 -2.35 16.17 -8.48
N VAL A 163 -2.02 17.45 -8.73
CA VAL A 163 -2.35 18.57 -7.85
C VAL A 163 -3.86 18.65 -7.62
N ASP A 164 -4.67 18.59 -8.68
CA ASP A 164 -6.13 18.58 -8.58
C ASP A 164 -6.67 17.40 -7.76
N ARG A 165 -6.10 16.20 -7.93
CA ARG A 165 -6.50 15.02 -7.16
C ARG A 165 -6.18 15.16 -5.67
N LEU A 166 -5.00 15.65 -5.33
CA LEU A 166 -4.59 15.92 -3.95
C LEU A 166 -5.47 17.00 -3.31
N ALA A 167 -5.69 18.11 -4.03
CA ALA A 167 -6.55 19.19 -3.58
C ALA A 167 -7.98 18.71 -3.37
N THR A 168 -8.52 17.90 -4.28
CA THR A 168 -9.86 17.31 -4.13
C THR A 168 -9.92 16.37 -2.92
N THR A 169 -8.87 15.58 -2.70
CA THR A 169 -8.79 14.68 -1.53
C THR A 169 -8.87 15.48 -0.23
N LEU A 170 -8.11 16.58 -0.12
CA LEU A 170 -8.20 17.49 1.01
C LEU A 170 -9.56 18.18 1.09
N GLN A 171 -10.14 18.62 -0.02
CA GLN A 171 -11.48 19.22 -0.01
C GLN A 171 -12.54 18.27 0.55
N VAL A 172 -12.53 17.01 0.13
CA VAL A 172 -13.46 16.00 0.63
C VAL A 172 -13.27 15.76 2.14
N VAL A 173 -12.02 15.76 2.61
CA VAL A 173 -11.71 15.52 4.03
C VAL A 173 -12.02 16.71 4.93
N TYR A 174 -11.70 17.93 4.50
CA TYR A 174 -11.86 19.15 5.29
C TYR A 174 -13.19 19.87 5.03
N GLY A 175 -13.95 19.46 4.01
CA GLY A 175 -15.23 20.04 3.62
C GLY A 175 -15.11 21.37 2.87
N ARG A 176 -13.90 21.80 2.49
CA ARG A 176 -13.61 23.06 1.80
C ARG A 176 -12.33 22.99 0.96
N PRO A 177 -12.21 23.76 -0.13
CA PRO A 177 -10.99 23.79 -0.93
C PRO A 177 -9.76 24.13 -0.07
N PRO A 178 -8.64 23.40 -0.22
CA PRO A 178 -7.40 23.75 0.46
C PRO A 178 -6.79 25.03 -0.14
N CYS A 179 -5.89 25.64 0.62
CA CYS A 179 -4.98 26.62 0.05
C CYS A 179 -3.97 25.91 -0.84
N VAL A 180 -3.75 26.40 -2.06
CA VAL A 180 -2.73 25.85 -2.96
C VAL A 180 -1.91 27.00 -3.52
N GLU A 181 -0.62 26.97 -3.23
CA GLU A 181 0.36 27.92 -3.74
C GLU A 181 1.37 27.15 -4.60
N SER A 182 1.55 27.58 -5.85
CA SER A 182 2.64 27.07 -6.69
C SER A 182 3.85 27.98 -6.48
N VAL A 183 5.01 27.40 -6.20
CA VAL A 183 6.25 28.15 -6.03
C VAL A 183 7.19 27.79 -7.18
N GLY A 184 7.76 28.80 -7.85
CA GLY A 184 8.77 28.62 -8.89
C GLY A 184 8.28 28.36 -10.33
N ASN A 185 9.19 28.56 -11.28
CA ASN A 185 8.96 28.39 -12.74
C ASN A 185 9.26 26.98 -13.27
N PHE A 186 9.88 26.11 -12.45
CA PHE A 186 10.35 24.78 -12.86
C PHE A 186 9.69 23.68 -12.01
N GLY A 187 8.94 22.77 -12.65
CA GLY A 187 8.58 21.48 -12.05
C GLY A 187 7.24 21.35 -11.31
N HIS A 188 6.35 22.36 -11.35
CA HIS A 188 5.06 22.36 -10.62
C HIS A 188 5.23 21.95 -9.15
N GLU A 189 6.14 22.63 -8.45
CA GLU A 189 6.21 22.58 -7.00
C GLU A 189 4.95 23.24 -6.43
N ALA A 190 4.24 22.53 -5.57
CA ALA A 190 3.01 23.03 -4.96
C ALA A 190 2.99 22.78 -3.47
N LEU A 191 2.56 23.79 -2.72
CA LEU A 191 2.22 23.72 -1.32
C LEU A 191 0.70 23.63 -1.17
N PHE A 192 0.26 22.75 -0.28
CA PHE A 192 -1.13 22.61 0.13
C PHE A 192 -1.22 22.91 1.62
N LEU A 193 -2.21 23.71 2.02
CA LEU A 193 -2.52 23.95 3.42
C LEU A 193 -4.02 23.74 3.66
N ALA A 194 -4.36 23.04 4.74
CA ALA A 194 -5.73 22.82 5.16
C ALA A 194 -5.84 22.87 6.70
N GLY A 195 -6.66 23.78 7.21
CA GLY A 195 -6.89 23.94 8.65
C GLY A 195 -8.24 23.39 9.11
N GLN A 196 -8.36 23.09 10.41
CA GLN A 196 -9.63 22.71 11.05
C GLN A 196 -10.65 23.86 11.10
N SER A 197 -10.19 25.11 11.19
CA SER A 197 -11.01 26.32 11.10
C SER A 197 -10.82 27.05 9.75
N PRO A 198 -11.84 27.75 9.19
CA PRO A 198 -11.66 28.55 7.98
C PRO A 198 -10.60 29.65 8.11
N THR A 199 -10.35 30.11 9.34
CA THR A 199 -9.41 31.20 9.65
C THR A 199 -8.03 30.69 10.08
N ALA A 200 -7.81 29.38 10.10
CA ALA A 200 -6.55 28.81 10.56
C ALA A 200 -5.39 29.03 9.57
N VAL A 201 -5.70 29.29 8.30
CA VAL A 201 -4.72 29.53 7.23
C VAL A 201 -5.02 30.85 6.55
N VAL A 202 -4.04 31.75 6.50
CA VAL A 202 -4.08 32.96 5.67
C VAL A 202 -3.78 32.53 4.24
N CYS A 203 -4.81 32.43 3.40
CA CYS A 203 -4.67 31.84 2.07
C CYS A 203 -4.72 32.90 0.96
N PRO A 204 -3.63 33.10 0.18
CA PRO A 204 -3.64 34.02 -0.96
C PRO A 204 -4.59 33.56 -2.08
N SER A 205 -4.65 32.26 -2.35
CA SER A 205 -5.56 31.65 -3.33
C SER A 205 -6.04 30.28 -2.88
N THR A 206 -7.36 30.12 -2.82
CA THR A 206 -7.97 28.80 -2.66
C THR A 206 -7.95 28.06 -3.97
N TRP A 207 -7.69 26.75 -3.90
CA TRP A 207 -7.69 25.91 -5.08
C TRP A 207 -9.03 25.94 -5.80
N LYS A 208 -8.97 25.98 -7.13
CA LYS A 208 -10.10 25.77 -8.04
C LYS A 208 -9.73 24.64 -8.99
N ALA A 209 -10.60 23.65 -9.12
CA ALA A 209 -10.37 22.53 -10.01
C ALA A 209 -10.12 23.01 -11.44
N THR A 210 -8.96 22.65 -11.99
CA THR A 210 -8.59 22.99 -13.37
C THR A 210 -8.94 21.89 -14.36
N THR A 211 -9.11 20.65 -13.86
CA THR A 211 -9.44 19.48 -14.65
C THR A 211 -10.73 18.81 -14.18
N ARG A 212 -11.31 17.97 -15.04
CA ARG A 212 -12.48 17.14 -14.71
C ARG A 212 -12.14 15.90 -13.86
N PHE A 213 -10.87 15.68 -13.53
CA PHE A 213 -10.41 14.49 -12.80
C PHE A 213 -10.41 14.76 -11.30
N THR A 214 -11.61 14.85 -10.72
CA THR A 214 -11.85 15.31 -9.33
C THR A 214 -12.15 14.19 -8.34
N GLN A 215 -11.81 12.93 -8.65
CA GLN A 215 -12.03 11.87 -7.67
C GLN A 215 -10.87 11.86 -6.65
N PRO A 216 -11.17 11.82 -5.33
CA PRO A 216 -10.13 11.74 -4.31
C PRO A 216 -9.39 10.41 -4.41
N ALA A 217 -8.11 10.39 -4.06
CA ALA A 217 -7.36 9.14 -3.94
C ALA A 217 -7.90 8.33 -2.76
N THR A 218 -7.99 7.00 -2.89
CA THR A 218 -8.41 6.11 -1.79
C THR A 218 -7.46 4.92 -1.65
N ASP A 219 -7.53 4.23 -0.50
CA ASP A 219 -6.76 2.99 -0.28
C ASP A 219 -7.12 1.84 -1.24
N ASN A 220 -8.25 1.92 -1.97
CA ASN A 220 -8.70 0.87 -2.88
C ASN A 220 -8.66 1.27 -4.36
N GLU A 221 -9.31 2.38 -4.69
CA GLU A 221 -9.32 3.07 -5.99
C GLU A 221 -10.21 4.33 -5.87
N PRO A 222 -9.95 5.42 -6.59
CA PRO A 222 -8.83 5.64 -7.50
C PRO A 222 -7.47 5.79 -6.80
N PHE A 223 -6.42 5.30 -7.45
CA PHE A 223 -5.04 5.35 -6.98
C PHE A 223 -4.36 6.70 -7.23
N LEU A 224 -3.43 7.13 -6.38
CA LEU A 224 -2.91 8.51 -6.41
C LEU A 224 -2.22 8.84 -7.73
N TYR A 225 -1.33 7.97 -8.20
CA TYR A 225 -0.53 8.20 -9.40
C TYR A 225 -1.19 7.71 -10.68
N LEU A 226 -2.39 7.12 -10.59
CA LEU A 226 -3.13 6.65 -11.74
C LEU A 226 -4.12 7.72 -12.24
N LYS A 227 -3.72 8.44 -13.29
CA LYS A 227 -4.52 9.50 -13.91
C LYS A 227 -5.93 9.04 -14.32
N GLN A 228 -6.04 7.86 -14.95
CA GLN A 228 -7.31 7.25 -15.37
C GLN A 228 -7.28 5.75 -15.11
N ARG A 229 -8.43 5.16 -14.77
CA ARG A 229 -8.58 3.71 -14.60
C ARG A 229 -8.14 3.00 -15.87
N GLY A 230 -7.17 2.10 -15.73
CA GLY A 230 -6.58 1.41 -16.88
C GLY A 230 -5.23 0.82 -16.53
N ILE A 231 -4.85 -0.23 -17.26
CA ILE A 231 -3.51 -0.80 -17.18
C ILE A 231 -2.65 -0.03 -18.19
N PRO A 232 -1.58 0.69 -17.76
CA PRO A 232 -0.67 1.36 -18.68
C PRO A 232 -0.19 0.43 -19.80
N ALA A 233 -0.13 0.94 -21.03
CA ALA A 233 0.15 0.13 -22.22
C ALA A 233 1.49 -0.61 -22.14
N LEU A 234 2.49 -0.04 -21.47
CA LEU A 234 3.77 -0.69 -21.22
C LEU A 234 3.59 -1.97 -20.37
N TYR A 235 2.91 -1.86 -19.22
CA TYR A 235 2.62 -3.03 -18.37
C TYR A 235 1.78 -4.06 -19.11
N LEU A 236 0.75 -3.64 -19.85
CA LEU A 236 -0.07 -4.57 -20.62
C LEU A 236 0.76 -5.35 -21.66
N LYS A 237 1.63 -4.67 -22.42
CA LYS A 237 2.52 -5.32 -23.39
C LYS A 237 3.49 -6.29 -22.71
N THR A 238 4.09 -5.90 -21.59
CA THR A 238 5.01 -6.76 -20.82
C THR A 238 4.29 -7.98 -20.26
N LEU A 239 3.09 -7.83 -19.70
CA LEU A 239 2.28 -8.95 -19.20
C LEU A 239 1.89 -9.92 -20.31
N LEU A 240 1.46 -9.41 -21.46
CA LEU A 240 1.14 -10.24 -22.62
C LEU A 240 2.37 -11.00 -23.13
N ALA A 241 3.55 -10.36 -23.15
CA ALA A 241 4.79 -11.01 -23.52
C ALA A 241 5.19 -12.12 -22.53
N ILE A 242 5.08 -11.88 -21.22
CA ILE A 242 5.35 -12.90 -20.18
C ILE A 242 4.40 -14.09 -20.35
N LEU A 243 3.11 -13.84 -20.54
CA LEU A 243 2.11 -14.89 -20.75
C LEU A 243 2.38 -15.68 -22.04
N ALA A 244 2.76 -15.00 -23.13
CA ALA A 244 3.10 -15.65 -24.40
C ALA A 244 4.34 -16.55 -24.26
N VAL A 245 5.40 -16.08 -23.60
CA VAL A 245 6.61 -16.87 -23.35
C VAL A 245 6.31 -18.07 -22.44
N ALA A 246 5.51 -17.88 -21.39
CA ALA A 246 5.11 -18.96 -20.49
C ALA A 246 4.29 -20.04 -21.22
N LEU A 247 3.32 -19.62 -22.06
CA LEU A 247 2.53 -20.54 -22.89
C LEU A 247 3.39 -21.27 -23.91
N LEU A 248 4.33 -20.58 -24.57
CA LEU A 248 5.27 -21.17 -25.52
C LEU A 248 6.17 -22.20 -24.83
N ALA A 249 6.72 -21.89 -23.66
CA ALA A 249 7.53 -22.82 -22.89
C ALA A 249 6.75 -24.09 -22.54
N VAL A 250 5.52 -23.96 -22.02
CA VAL A 250 4.71 -25.15 -21.73
C VAL A 250 4.33 -25.91 -22.99
N TRP A 251 4.05 -25.23 -24.10
CA TRP A 251 3.78 -25.89 -25.36
C TRP A 251 4.98 -26.72 -25.85
N LEU A 252 6.20 -26.17 -25.74
CA LEU A 252 7.44 -26.86 -26.15
C LEU A 252 7.79 -28.04 -25.24
N TYR A 253 7.66 -27.89 -23.91
CA TYR A 253 8.14 -28.87 -22.94
C TYR A 253 7.09 -29.87 -22.44
N ALA A 254 5.80 -29.52 -22.46
CA ALA A 254 4.73 -30.39 -21.91
C ALA A 254 4.02 -31.28 -22.97
N GLY A 255 4.43 -31.20 -24.24
CA GLY A 255 3.85 -31.96 -25.35
C GLY A 255 2.40 -31.56 -25.71
N ARG A 256 1.70 -32.34 -26.56
CA ARG A 256 0.30 -32.08 -26.93
C ARG A 256 -0.59 -32.06 -25.67
N LEU A 257 -1.14 -30.88 -25.33
CA LEU A 257 -2.03 -30.55 -24.18
C LEU A 257 -3.28 -31.45 -23.97
N ARG A 258 -3.47 -32.54 -24.72
CA ARG A 258 -4.63 -33.44 -24.60
C ARG A 258 -4.79 -34.05 -23.19
N ARG A 259 -3.69 -34.28 -22.45
CA ARG A 259 -3.73 -34.71 -21.04
C ARG A 259 -3.87 -33.55 -20.04
N GLY A 260 -3.77 -32.29 -20.46
CA GLY A 260 -3.82 -31.13 -19.57
C GLY A 260 -5.21 -30.79 -19.04
N ARG A 261 -6.29 -31.16 -19.78
CA ARG A 261 -7.68 -30.92 -19.35
C ARG A 261 -8.04 -31.54 -18.00
N GLN A 262 -7.38 -32.64 -17.61
CA GLN A 262 -7.63 -33.30 -16.33
C GLN A 262 -7.03 -32.56 -15.12
N TYR A 263 -6.17 -31.58 -15.38
CA TYR A 263 -5.48 -30.74 -14.38
C TYR A 263 -5.86 -29.26 -14.52
N ALA A 264 -6.95 -28.96 -15.24
CA ALA A 264 -7.45 -27.59 -15.40
C ALA A 264 -7.85 -26.98 -14.04
N ASP A 265 -8.33 -27.81 -13.10
CA ASP A 265 -8.55 -27.41 -11.71
C ASP A 265 -7.28 -26.85 -11.06
N LEU A 266 -6.12 -27.53 -11.21
CA LEU A 266 -4.84 -27.08 -10.66
C LEU A 266 -4.34 -25.77 -11.26
N PHE A 267 -4.61 -25.51 -12.55
CA PHE A 267 -4.35 -24.22 -13.19
C PHE A 267 -5.14 -23.10 -12.51
N PHE A 268 -6.46 -23.27 -12.34
CA PHE A 268 -7.30 -22.26 -11.68
C PHE A 268 -6.93 -22.08 -10.20
N MET A 269 -6.56 -23.15 -9.49
CA MET A 269 -6.07 -23.06 -8.11
C MET A 269 -4.77 -22.25 -8.01
N GLY A 270 -3.84 -22.43 -8.95
CA GLY A 270 -2.60 -21.64 -9.00
C GLY A 270 -2.87 -20.16 -9.26
N ALA A 271 -3.76 -19.86 -10.21
CA ALA A 271 -4.16 -18.48 -10.52
C ALA A 271 -4.83 -17.80 -9.32
N ALA A 272 -5.76 -18.50 -8.67
CA ALA A 272 -6.47 -17.98 -7.51
C ALA A 272 -5.55 -17.78 -6.30
N PHE A 273 -4.64 -18.73 -6.06
CA PHE A 273 -3.72 -18.67 -4.93
C PHE A 273 -2.75 -17.50 -5.04
N LEU A 274 -2.13 -17.30 -6.21
CA LEU A 274 -1.19 -16.18 -6.36
C LEU A 274 -1.91 -14.84 -6.19
N LEU A 275 -3.13 -14.70 -6.70
CA LEU A 275 -3.93 -13.48 -6.53
C LEU A 275 -4.31 -13.23 -5.06
N LEU A 276 -4.59 -14.29 -4.30
CA LEU A 276 -4.89 -14.21 -2.88
C LEU A 276 -3.66 -13.80 -2.06
N GLU A 277 -2.51 -14.36 -2.38
CA GLU A 277 -1.23 -14.03 -1.75
C GLU A 277 -0.87 -12.56 -1.97
N THR A 278 -0.90 -12.10 -3.23
CA THR A 278 -0.52 -10.72 -3.56
C THR A 278 -1.48 -9.71 -2.95
N LYS A 279 -2.79 -9.97 -2.98
CA LYS A 279 -3.80 -9.16 -2.27
C LYS A 279 -3.49 -9.09 -0.77
N SER A 280 -3.17 -10.22 -0.15
CA SER A 280 -2.92 -10.28 1.30
C SER A 280 -1.72 -9.41 1.68
N VAL A 281 -0.62 -9.51 0.93
CA VAL A 281 0.57 -8.67 1.15
C VAL A 281 0.23 -7.17 1.10
N VAL A 282 -0.53 -6.73 0.09
CA VAL A 282 -0.97 -5.33 -0.03
C VAL A 282 -1.85 -4.90 1.16
N GLN A 283 -2.75 -5.76 1.60
CA GLN A 283 -3.62 -5.47 2.74
C GLN A 283 -2.83 -5.32 4.05
N PHE A 284 -1.79 -6.12 4.28
CA PHE A 284 -0.96 -5.95 5.46
C PHE A 284 -0.09 -4.69 5.40
N ALA A 285 0.47 -4.38 4.22
CA ALA A 285 1.21 -3.14 4.01
C ALA A 285 0.35 -1.91 4.37
N LEU A 286 -0.94 -1.92 4.02
CA LEU A 286 -1.89 -0.87 4.40
C LEU A 286 -2.13 -0.74 5.91
N LEU A 287 -2.15 -1.87 6.63
CA LEU A 287 -2.53 -1.91 8.05
C LEU A 287 -1.37 -1.64 9.01
N PHE A 288 -0.17 -2.00 8.60
CA PHE A 288 1.03 -2.02 9.45
C PHE A 288 2.21 -1.24 8.87
N GLY A 289 2.10 -0.69 7.65
CA GLY A 289 3.17 0.01 6.96
C GLY A 289 4.02 -0.90 6.07
N THR A 290 4.88 -0.30 5.24
CA THR A 290 5.73 -1.02 4.27
C THR A 290 7.17 -1.23 4.75
N THR A 291 7.38 -1.41 6.06
CA THR A 291 8.73 -1.67 6.59
C THR A 291 9.19 -3.10 6.27
N TRP A 292 10.51 -3.31 6.15
CA TRP A 292 11.09 -4.63 5.87
C TRP A 292 10.67 -5.68 6.92
N LEU A 293 10.58 -5.28 8.19
CA LEU A 293 10.19 -6.14 9.29
C LEU A 293 8.72 -6.56 9.18
N VAL A 294 7.82 -5.61 8.90
CA VAL A 294 6.39 -5.89 8.71
C VAL A 294 6.20 -6.85 7.54
N ASN A 295 6.83 -6.59 6.40
CA ASN A 295 6.74 -7.48 5.24
C ASN A 295 7.24 -8.90 5.57
N ALA A 296 8.36 -9.03 6.29
CA ALA A 296 8.88 -10.33 6.70
C ALA A 296 7.89 -11.11 7.59
N LEU A 297 7.24 -10.43 8.55
CA LEU A 297 6.23 -11.05 9.42
C LEU A 297 5.00 -11.51 8.62
N VAL A 298 4.58 -10.77 7.60
CA VAL A 298 3.48 -11.15 6.72
C VAL A 298 3.80 -12.41 5.94
N PHE A 299 4.96 -12.45 5.29
CA PHE A 299 5.41 -13.65 4.57
C PHE A 299 5.56 -14.84 5.49
N ALA A 300 6.14 -14.66 6.68
CA ALA A 300 6.22 -15.72 7.69
C ALA A 300 4.83 -16.23 8.08
N GLY A 301 3.85 -15.35 8.30
CA GLY A 301 2.47 -15.72 8.61
C GLY A 301 1.80 -16.52 7.49
N VAL A 302 1.98 -16.11 6.24
CA VAL A 302 1.48 -16.85 5.06
C VAL A 302 2.12 -18.25 5.00
N LEU A 303 3.44 -18.35 5.15
CA LEU A 303 4.15 -19.62 5.15
C LEU A 303 3.72 -20.54 6.29
N LEU A 304 3.48 -20.00 7.49
CA LEU A 304 2.96 -20.76 8.62
C LEU A 304 1.53 -21.26 8.37
N ALA A 305 0.67 -20.45 7.73
CA ALA A 305 -0.67 -20.88 7.33
C ALA A 305 -0.62 -22.01 6.29
N VAL A 306 0.28 -21.91 5.30
CA VAL A 306 0.53 -22.97 4.32
C VAL A 306 1.02 -24.25 5.02
N LEU A 307 2.03 -24.13 5.89
CA LEU A 307 2.59 -25.25 6.64
C LEU A 307 1.54 -25.93 7.52
N GLY A 308 0.72 -25.14 8.23
CA GLY A 308 -0.39 -25.64 9.03
C GLY A 308 -1.41 -26.40 8.19
N ALA A 309 -1.76 -25.88 7.00
CA ALA A 309 -2.68 -26.56 6.10
C ALA A 309 -2.10 -27.90 5.58
N VAL A 310 -0.82 -27.93 5.26
CA VAL A 310 -0.12 -29.17 4.84
C VAL A 310 -0.12 -30.19 5.98
N GLU A 311 0.20 -29.78 7.21
CA GLU A 311 0.25 -30.67 8.37
C GLU A 311 -1.13 -31.22 8.74
N VAL A 312 -2.17 -30.36 8.71
CA VAL A 312 -3.56 -30.80 8.89
C VAL A 312 -3.95 -31.79 7.79
N SER A 313 -3.61 -31.50 6.53
CA SER A 313 -3.90 -32.40 5.42
C SER A 313 -3.14 -33.72 5.51
N ARG A 314 -1.95 -33.74 6.12
CA ARG A 314 -1.20 -34.98 6.36
C ARG A 314 -1.94 -35.89 7.34
N ARG A 315 -2.55 -35.32 8.38
CA ARG A 315 -3.25 -36.06 9.45
C ARG A 315 -4.72 -36.34 9.13
N VAL A 316 -5.37 -35.48 8.37
CA VAL A 316 -6.81 -35.52 8.09
C VAL A 316 -7.05 -35.65 6.59
N THR A 317 -7.84 -36.65 6.22
CA THR A 317 -8.34 -36.81 4.84
C THR A 317 -9.82 -36.45 4.82
N PHE A 318 -10.16 -35.38 4.11
CA PHE A 318 -11.54 -34.91 4.03
C PHE A 318 -12.34 -35.80 3.07
N ARG A 319 -13.37 -36.49 3.58
CA ARG A 319 -14.24 -37.36 2.77
C ARG A 319 -15.00 -36.60 1.67
N ARG A 320 -15.28 -35.32 1.89
CA ARG A 320 -16.01 -34.43 0.97
C ARG A 320 -15.22 -33.13 0.77
N PRO A 321 -14.15 -33.14 -0.03
CA PRO A 321 -13.29 -31.97 -0.23
C PRO A 321 -14.03 -30.76 -0.84
N GLY A 322 -15.20 -30.95 -1.45
CA GLY A 322 -16.04 -29.87 -1.94
C GLY A 322 -16.46 -28.86 -0.87
N TRP A 323 -16.57 -29.26 0.40
CA TRP A 323 -16.86 -28.33 1.50
C TRP A 323 -15.73 -27.33 1.74
N LEU A 324 -14.47 -27.69 1.46
CA LEU A 324 -13.34 -26.77 1.57
C LEU A 324 -13.50 -25.59 0.61
N TYR A 325 -14.01 -25.83 -0.60
CA TYR A 325 -14.31 -24.77 -1.56
C TYR A 325 -15.45 -23.87 -1.09
N LEU A 326 -16.51 -24.43 -0.48
CA LEU A 326 -17.59 -23.61 0.08
C LEU A 326 -17.06 -22.69 1.19
N TRP A 327 -16.32 -23.24 2.16
CA TRP A 327 -15.74 -22.45 3.24
C TRP A 327 -14.75 -21.42 2.73
N LEU A 328 -13.97 -21.75 1.69
CA LEU A 328 -13.06 -20.82 1.04
C LEU A 328 -13.81 -19.65 0.39
N LEU A 329 -14.91 -19.92 -0.32
CA LEU A 329 -15.75 -18.88 -0.92
C LEU A 329 -16.40 -17.98 0.14
N ILE A 330 -16.86 -18.56 1.25
CA ILE A 330 -17.37 -17.80 2.40
C ILE A 330 -16.27 -16.90 2.98
N ALA A 331 -15.08 -17.45 3.21
CA ALA A 331 -13.94 -16.69 3.76
C ALA A 331 -13.51 -15.55 2.82
N LEU A 332 -13.50 -15.78 1.50
CA LEU A 332 -13.25 -14.74 0.50
C LEU A 332 -14.36 -13.67 0.48
N GLY A 333 -15.62 -14.08 0.62
CA GLY A 333 -16.76 -13.17 0.74
C GLY A 333 -16.66 -12.26 1.98
N ILE A 334 -16.27 -12.82 3.14
CA ILE A 334 -16.01 -12.05 4.36
C ILE A 334 -14.82 -11.10 4.14
N SER A 335 -13.72 -11.58 3.56
CA SER A 335 -12.53 -10.76 3.25
C SER A 335 -12.83 -9.61 2.27
N TRP A 336 -13.77 -9.81 1.35
CA TRP A 336 -14.25 -8.75 0.44
C TRP A 336 -15.17 -7.75 1.15
N ALA A 337 -16.07 -8.24 2.01
CA ALA A 337 -17.06 -7.43 2.71
C ALA A 337 -16.43 -6.48 3.73
N VAL A 338 -15.37 -6.91 4.43
CA VAL A 338 -14.67 -6.12 5.45
C VAL A 338 -13.63 -5.19 4.81
N PRO A 339 -13.84 -3.86 4.79
CA PRO A 339 -12.85 -2.91 4.29
C PRO A 339 -11.63 -2.85 5.22
N PRO A 340 -10.38 -2.79 4.71
CA PRO A 340 -9.19 -2.74 5.56
C PRO A 340 -9.17 -1.56 6.55
N ASP A 341 -9.70 -0.40 6.18
CA ASP A 341 -9.76 0.79 7.04
C ASP A 341 -10.58 0.57 8.31
N THR A 342 -11.53 -0.36 8.30
CA THR A 342 -12.30 -0.69 9.51
C THR A 342 -11.44 -1.32 10.60
N LEU A 343 -10.36 -2.02 10.21
CA LEU A 343 -9.43 -2.65 11.13
C LEU A 343 -8.52 -1.64 11.83
N LEU A 344 -8.37 -0.43 11.26
CA LEU A 344 -7.57 0.64 11.83
C LEU A 344 -8.17 1.22 13.13
N ARG A 345 -9.44 0.90 13.43
CA ARG A 345 -10.08 1.28 14.69
C ARG A 345 -9.62 0.45 15.88
N PHE A 346 -9.07 -0.75 15.63
CA PHE A 346 -8.59 -1.63 16.69
C PHE A 346 -7.16 -1.27 17.11
N GLY A 347 -6.84 -1.48 18.38
CA GLY A 347 -5.47 -1.38 18.89
C GLY A 347 -4.54 -2.44 18.26
N PRO A 348 -3.20 -2.26 18.33
CA PRO A 348 -2.26 -3.05 17.52
C PRO A 348 -2.37 -4.58 17.66
N PRO A 349 -2.49 -5.17 18.88
CA PRO A 349 -2.56 -6.63 19.02
C PRO A 349 -3.83 -7.23 18.40
N LEU A 350 -4.98 -6.58 18.64
CA LEU A 350 -6.27 -7.03 18.10
C LEU A 350 -6.34 -6.82 16.59
N ARG A 351 -5.85 -5.69 16.09
CA ARG A 351 -5.73 -5.41 14.65
C ARG A 351 -4.92 -6.49 13.95
N PHE A 352 -3.77 -6.86 14.52
CA PHE A 352 -2.92 -7.93 13.99
C PHE A 352 -3.64 -9.27 13.98
N ALA A 353 -4.24 -9.69 15.10
CA ALA A 353 -4.95 -10.96 15.18
C ALA A 353 -6.11 -11.06 14.17
N VAL A 354 -6.92 -9.99 14.04
CA VAL A 354 -8.03 -9.95 13.08
C VAL A 354 -7.52 -9.93 11.64
N ALA A 355 -6.49 -9.14 11.32
CA ALA A 355 -5.90 -9.09 9.99
C ALA A 355 -5.32 -10.45 9.56
N VAL A 356 -4.55 -11.10 10.44
CA VAL A 356 -4.01 -12.45 10.22
C VAL A 356 -5.12 -13.48 10.04
N THR A 357 -6.19 -13.39 10.82
CA THR A 357 -7.32 -14.32 10.65
C THR A 357 -8.03 -14.10 9.31
N LEU A 358 -8.33 -12.85 8.94
CA LEU A 358 -9.03 -12.52 7.70
C LEU A 358 -8.24 -12.85 6.44
N ALA A 359 -6.92 -12.63 6.44
CA ALA A 359 -6.06 -12.94 5.31
C ALA A 359 -5.61 -14.42 5.31
N GLY A 360 -5.32 -14.97 6.48
CA GLY A 360 -4.81 -16.33 6.65
C GLY A 360 -5.87 -17.41 6.45
N THR A 361 -7.14 -17.17 6.80
CA THR A 361 -8.19 -18.19 6.66
C THR A 361 -8.42 -18.64 5.21
N PRO A 362 -8.59 -17.72 4.21
CA PRO A 362 -8.66 -18.13 2.81
C PRO A 362 -7.39 -18.85 2.34
N ILE A 363 -6.21 -18.40 2.76
CA ILE A 363 -4.91 -19.00 2.38
C ILE A 363 -4.83 -20.44 2.92
N PHE A 364 -5.19 -20.64 4.17
CA PHE A 364 -5.21 -21.93 4.83
C PHE A 364 -6.19 -22.89 4.14
N LEU A 365 -7.44 -22.47 3.89
CA LEU A 365 -8.45 -23.28 3.22
C LEU A 365 -8.07 -23.62 1.77
N ALA A 366 -7.50 -22.67 1.04
CA ALA A 366 -6.97 -22.89 -0.30
C ALA A 366 -5.87 -23.96 -0.30
N ASN A 367 -4.93 -23.89 0.66
CA ASN A 367 -3.86 -24.88 0.78
C ASN A 367 -4.37 -26.25 1.24
N LEU A 368 -5.41 -26.32 2.09
CA LEU A 368 -6.08 -27.59 2.40
C LEU A 368 -6.68 -28.21 1.14
N ALA A 369 -7.41 -27.44 0.35
CA ALA A 369 -8.01 -27.92 -0.90
C ALA A 369 -6.92 -28.39 -1.89
N PHE A 370 -5.83 -27.64 -1.99
CA PHE A 370 -4.69 -27.99 -2.86
C PHE A 370 -4.00 -29.26 -2.39
N ALA A 371 -3.65 -29.37 -1.11
CA ALA A 371 -2.97 -30.53 -0.55
C ALA A 371 -3.79 -31.81 -0.71
N GLN A 372 -5.10 -31.77 -0.48
CA GLN A 372 -5.97 -32.93 -0.72
C GLN A 372 -5.98 -33.34 -2.20
N ARG A 373 -5.97 -32.37 -3.12
CA ARG A 373 -5.93 -32.66 -4.56
C ARG A 373 -4.58 -33.19 -5.02
N PHE A 374 -3.49 -32.67 -4.44
CA PHE A 374 -2.13 -32.98 -4.87
C PHE A 374 -1.64 -34.34 -4.36
N LYS A 375 -2.20 -34.86 -3.25
CA LYS A 375 -1.93 -36.24 -2.76
C LYS A 375 -2.05 -37.30 -3.86
N ASP A 376 -3.02 -37.14 -4.76
CA ASP A 376 -3.34 -38.12 -5.81
C ASP A 376 -2.50 -37.91 -7.09
N VAL A 377 -1.66 -36.88 -7.16
CA VAL A 377 -1.03 -36.40 -8.42
C VAL A 377 0.46 -36.05 -8.26
N ALA A 378 1.04 -36.28 -7.07
CA ALA A 378 2.37 -35.78 -6.68
C ALA A 378 3.54 -36.14 -7.61
N THR A 379 3.38 -37.11 -8.51
CA THR A 379 4.39 -37.55 -9.49
C THR A 379 4.24 -36.93 -10.89
N SER A 380 3.23 -36.08 -11.15
CA SER A 380 2.98 -35.54 -12.49
C SER A 380 3.62 -34.17 -12.72
N ALA A 381 4.69 -34.12 -13.52
CA ALA A 381 5.32 -32.87 -13.98
C ALA A 381 4.31 -31.94 -14.69
N THR A 382 3.33 -32.50 -15.40
CA THR A 382 2.26 -31.74 -16.09
C THR A 382 1.34 -31.01 -15.10
N ALA A 383 1.03 -31.63 -13.96
CA ALA A 383 0.17 -31.03 -12.94
C ALA A 383 0.84 -29.81 -12.29
N PHE A 384 2.13 -29.94 -11.97
CA PHE A 384 2.94 -28.84 -11.44
C PHE A 384 3.08 -27.70 -12.46
N GLY A 385 3.39 -28.03 -13.73
CA GLY A 385 3.52 -27.04 -14.80
C GLY A 385 2.23 -26.24 -15.05
N LEU A 386 1.07 -26.89 -15.02
CA LEU A 386 -0.22 -26.20 -15.17
C LEU A 386 -0.57 -25.33 -13.95
N ASN A 387 -0.25 -25.77 -12.74
CA ASN A 387 -0.41 -24.95 -11.55
C ASN A 387 0.46 -23.68 -11.61
N LEU A 388 1.72 -23.82 -12.04
CA LEU A 388 2.64 -22.69 -12.22
C LEU A 388 2.17 -21.73 -13.31
N LEU A 389 1.68 -22.23 -14.45
CA LEU A 389 1.05 -21.37 -15.47
C LEU A 389 -0.15 -20.60 -14.93
N GLY A 390 -0.95 -21.29 -14.10
CA GLY A 390 -2.05 -20.67 -13.36
C GLY A 390 -1.54 -19.50 -12.53
N ALA A 391 -0.50 -19.72 -11.71
CA ALA A 391 0.10 -18.67 -10.90
C ALA A 391 0.54 -17.47 -11.76
N ILE A 392 1.23 -17.69 -12.89
CA ILE A 392 1.63 -16.60 -13.80
C ILE A 392 0.41 -15.79 -14.28
N LEU A 393 -0.70 -16.46 -14.63
CA LEU A 393 -1.95 -15.77 -14.95
C LEU A 393 -2.51 -14.99 -13.76
N GLY A 394 -2.49 -15.57 -12.55
CA GLY A 394 -2.90 -14.90 -11.31
C GLY A 394 -2.13 -13.61 -11.07
N GLY A 395 -0.82 -13.62 -11.30
CA GLY A 395 0.04 -12.44 -11.16
C GLY A 395 -0.25 -11.38 -12.21
N ALA A 396 -0.58 -11.80 -13.44
CA ALA A 396 -1.07 -10.87 -14.46
C ALA A 396 -2.43 -10.27 -14.11
N LEU A 397 -3.33 -11.07 -13.53
CA LEU A 397 -4.66 -10.62 -13.09
C LEU A 397 -4.60 -9.62 -11.93
N GLU A 398 -3.52 -9.60 -11.14
CA GLU A 398 -3.32 -8.58 -10.09
C GLU A 398 -3.41 -7.15 -10.65
N TYR A 399 -2.91 -6.92 -11.86
CA TYR A 399 -2.95 -5.60 -12.52
C TYR A 399 -4.37 -5.10 -12.82
N SER A 400 -5.37 -5.99 -12.81
CA SER A 400 -6.78 -5.57 -12.89
C SER A 400 -7.19 -4.69 -11.70
N ALA A 401 -6.47 -4.73 -10.57
CA ALA A 401 -6.68 -3.82 -9.45
C ALA A 401 -6.61 -2.35 -9.87
N LEU A 402 -5.78 -1.98 -10.86
CA LEU A 402 -5.71 -0.62 -11.42
C LEU A 402 -7.02 -0.14 -12.06
N VAL A 403 -7.93 -1.06 -12.34
CA VAL A 403 -9.24 -0.78 -12.97
C VAL A 403 -10.37 -0.93 -11.97
N VAL A 404 -10.36 -2.00 -11.17
CA VAL A 404 -11.49 -2.39 -10.30
C VAL A 404 -11.20 -2.27 -8.80
N GLY A 405 -9.97 -1.92 -8.41
CA GLY A 405 -9.49 -1.83 -7.03
C GLY A 405 -9.07 -3.18 -6.43
N TYR A 406 -8.25 -3.12 -5.37
CA TYR A 406 -7.73 -4.33 -4.68
C TYR A 406 -8.82 -5.19 -4.03
N ARG A 407 -9.93 -4.59 -3.58
CA ARG A 407 -11.05 -5.34 -3.01
C ARG A 407 -11.65 -6.33 -4.01
N ALA A 408 -11.81 -5.91 -5.27
CA ALA A 408 -12.41 -6.75 -6.32
C ALA A 408 -11.57 -8.00 -6.62
N LEU A 409 -10.27 -8.00 -6.32
CA LEU A 409 -9.42 -9.19 -6.49
C LEU A 409 -9.90 -10.40 -5.68
N ALA A 410 -10.56 -10.19 -4.54
CA ALA A 410 -11.17 -11.29 -3.78
C ALA A 410 -12.30 -11.98 -4.56
N LEU A 411 -13.07 -11.22 -5.36
CA LEU A 411 -14.11 -11.76 -6.23
C LEU A 411 -13.50 -12.55 -7.39
N PHE A 412 -12.36 -12.08 -7.92
CA PHE A 412 -11.64 -12.79 -8.99
C PHE A 412 -11.05 -14.09 -8.46
N ALA A 413 -10.45 -14.09 -7.27
CA ALA A 413 -9.99 -15.30 -6.59
C ALA A 413 -11.16 -16.27 -6.34
N ALA A 414 -12.31 -15.76 -5.88
CA ALA A 414 -13.51 -16.57 -5.68
C ALA A 414 -14.03 -17.19 -6.99
N ALA A 415 -14.06 -16.42 -8.09
CA ALA A 415 -14.43 -16.93 -9.41
C ALA A 415 -13.46 -18.01 -9.89
N LEU A 416 -12.15 -17.82 -9.73
CA LEU A 416 -11.13 -18.80 -10.10
C LEU A 416 -11.23 -20.08 -9.26
N TYR A 417 -11.43 -19.99 -7.93
CA TYR A 417 -11.69 -21.16 -7.10
C TYR A 417 -13.03 -21.84 -7.44
N GLY A 418 -14.04 -21.08 -7.84
CA GLY A 418 -15.28 -21.60 -8.38
C GLY A 418 -15.04 -22.42 -9.66
N LEU A 419 -14.24 -21.90 -10.60
CA LEU A 419 -13.82 -22.64 -11.80
C LEU A 419 -13.02 -23.89 -11.42
N ALA A 420 -12.07 -23.79 -10.48
CA ALA A 420 -11.33 -24.95 -9.98
C ALA A 420 -12.26 -26.04 -9.44
N PHE A 421 -13.28 -25.67 -8.67
CA PHE A 421 -14.31 -26.60 -8.19
C PHE A 421 -15.07 -27.26 -9.35
N LEU A 422 -15.51 -26.47 -10.35
CA LEU A 422 -16.25 -26.97 -11.52
C LEU A 422 -15.44 -27.98 -12.34
N PHE A 423 -14.19 -27.66 -12.64
CA PHE A 423 -13.28 -28.53 -13.40
C PHE A 423 -12.80 -29.74 -12.57
N GLY A 424 -12.74 -29.61 -11.25
CA GLY A 424 -12.35 -30.67 -10.30
C GLY A 424 -13.47 -31.63 -9.88
N ARG A 425 -14.73 -31.41 -10.28
CA ARG A 425 -15.92 -32.16 -9.82
C ARG A 425 -15.78 -33.69 -9.87
N ARG A 426 -15.09 -34.22 -10.88
CA ARG A 426 -14.88 -35.67 -11.05
C ARG A 426 -14.02 -36.28 -9.95
N HIS A 427 -13.07 -35.52 -9.40
CA HIS A 427 -12.20 -35.94 -8.31
C HIS A 427 -12.87 -35.72 -6.96
N LEU A 428 -13.61 -34.62 -6.80
CA LEU A 428 -14.33 -34.30 -5.57
C LEU A 428 -15.46 -35.29 -5.23
N ARG A 429 -15.97 -36.04 -6.23
CA ARG A 429 -17.02 -37.06 -6.06
C ARG A 429 -16.48 -38.47 -5.77
N ARG A 430 -15.22 -38.75 -6.08
CA ARG A 430 -14.58 -40.02 -5.73
C ARG A 430 -14.16 -39.96 -4.27
N GLY A 431 -15.10 -40.19 -3.36
CA GLY A 431 -14.76 -40.49 -1.97
C GLY A 431 -13.84 -41.71 -1.93
N VAL A 432 -12.78 -41.65 -1.13
CA VAL A 432 -11.90 -42.79 -0.84
C VAL A 432 -12.78 -44.00 -0.52
N PRO A 433 -12.67 -45.14 -1.23
CA PRO A 433 -13.38 -46.35 -0.84
C PRO A 433 -12.97 -46.67 0.60
N ALA A 434 -13.96 -46.93 1.46
CA ALA A 434 -13.72 -47.35 2.83
C ALA A 434 -12.73 -48.52 2.79
N ARG A 435 -11.56 -48.36 3.42
CA ARG A 435 -10.70 -49.50 3.72
C ARG A 435 -11.51 -50.35 4.70
N GLY A 436 -12.04 -51.46 4.19
CA GLY A 436 -12.63 -52.53 5.00
C GLY A 436 -11.57 -53.21 5.85
#